data_AF-A0A976SJE8-F1
#
_entry.id   AF-A0A976SJE8-F1
#
_cell.length_a   1.000
_cell.length_b   1.000
_cell.length_c   1.000
_cell.angle_alpha   90.00
_cell.angle_beta   90.00
_cell.angle_gamma   90.00
#
_symmetry.space_group_name_H-M   'P 1'
#
loop_
_entity.id
_entity.type
_entity.pdbx_description
1 polymer ?
#
loop_
_entity_poly.entity_id
_entity_poly.type
_entity_poly.pdbx_seq_one_letter_code
_entity_poly.pdbx_strand_id
1 'polypeptide(L)'
;MSNSDIQGLATRYNNHFEEWKKVQIAVQINLKGLAIILQKFLLFSVRDSADEGRETVDRIIKSYQNKDDESDANLVESYSEVFEDDLESKLDSMPSDSVLVCSLIVNHPGTITLFLQQQSNKLLQMISEISCAYEGFRSKHLAKMAQILEECEVIINRNININTHYLQDEKERNSQQINFIVETFHGISEEMKEIKNFCKNMETYPNEENKIKKYLDFLENFKFFKK
;
A
#
# COMPACT_ATOMS: atom_id res chain seq x y z
N MET A 1 -7.95 4.87 -42.34
CA MET A 1 -8.12 4.06 -41.12
C MET A 1 -9.04 4.84 -40.21
N SER A 2 -10.09 4.22 -39.66
CA SER A 2 -11.08 4.95 -38.87
C SER A 2 -10.60 5.13 -37.44
N ASN A 3 -10.81 6.35 -36.94
CA ASN A 3 -10.65 6.75 -35.54
C ASN A 3 -11.32 5.76 -34.54
N SER A 4 -12.28 4.95 -35.03
CA SER A 4 -12.97 3.89 -34.29
C SER A 4 -12.06 2.82 -33.69
N ASP A 5 -10.94 2.49 -34.33
CA ASP A 5 -10.16 1.30 -33.96
C ASP A 5 -9.29 1.57 -32.73
N ILE A 6 -8.64 2.75 -32.67
CA ILE A 6 -7.82 3.18 -31.54
C ILE A 6 -8.70 3.60 -30.36
N GLN A 7 -9.82 4.29 -30.64
CA GLN A 7 -10.78 4.62 -29.59
C GLN A 7 -11.43 3.37 -28.98
N GLY A 8 -11.69 2.33 -29.79
CA GLY A 8 -12.15 1.03 -29.32
C GLY A 8 -11.11 0.30 -28.46
N LEU A 9 -9.84 0.35 -28.85
CA LEU A 9 -8.71 -0.17 -28.05
C LEU A 9 -8.60 0.54 -26.69
N ALA A 10 -8.58 1.87 -26.69
CA ALA A 10 -8.51 2.67 -25.48
C ALA A 10 -9.69 2.39 -24.54
N THR A 11 -10.90 2.22 -25.08
CA THR A 11 -12.09 1.87 -24.27
C THR A 11 -11.95 0.48 -23.65
N ARG A 12 -11.52 -0.52 -24.42
CA ARG A 12 -11.27 -1.88 -23.90
C ARG A 12 -10.19 -1.88 -22.81
N TYR A 13 -9.12 -1.13 -23.03
CA TYR A 13 -8.03 -0.98 -22.07
C TYR A 13 -8.51 -0.32 -20.78
N ASN A 14 -9.28 0.77 -20.90
CA ASN A 14 -9.75 1.53 -19.75
C ASN A 14 -10.61 0.65 -18.81
N ASN A 15 -11.41 -0.27 -19.36
CA ASN A 15 -12.16 -1.21 -18.52
C ASN A 15 -11.24 -2.09 -17.65
N HIS A 16 -10.09 -2.52 -18.17
CA HIS A 16 -9.11 -3.28 -17.37
C HIS A 16 -8.32 -2.38 -16.42
N PHE A 17 -8.07 -1.14 -16.83
CA PHE A 17 -7.44 -0.13 -15.99
C PHE A 17 -8.29 0.27 -14.78
N GLU A 18 -9.62 0.37 -14.94
CA GLU A 18 -10.52 0.62 -13.81
C GLU A 18 -10.56 -0.55 -12.82
N GLU A 19 -10.49 -1.79 -13.31
CA GLU A 19 -10.33 -2.96 -12.43
C GLU A 19 -8.98 -2.95 -11.69
N TRP A 20 -7.92 -2.46 -12.33
CA TRP A 20 -6.63 -2.26 -11.66
C TRP A 20 -6.74 -1.26 -10.51
N LYS A 21 -7.43 -0.12 -10.70
CA LYS A 21 -7.63 0.88 -9.63
C LYS A 21 -8.31 0.29 -8.40
N LYS A 22 -9.28 -0.63 -8.59
CA LYS A 22 -9.93 -1.31 -7.46
C LYS A 22 -8.95 -2.20 -6.69
N VAL A 23 -8.10 -2.93 -7.41
CA VAL A 23 -7.02 -3.75 -6.82
C VAL A 23 -6.04 -2.86 -6.07
N GLN A 24 -5.67 -1.74 -6.65
CA GLN A 24 -4.78 -0.74 -6.07
C GLN A 24 -5.29 -0.24 -4.70
N ILE A 25 -6.58 0.08 -4.60
CA ILE A 25 -7.23 0.50 -3.35
C ILE A 25 -7.14 -0.63 -2.30
N ALA A 26 -7.49 -1.86 -2.67
CA ALA A 26 -7.44 -3.01 -1.76
C ALA A 26 -6.00 -3.28 -1.25
N VAL A 27 -5.02 -3.14 -2.13
CA VAL A 27 -3.60 -3.27 -1.78
C VAL A 27 -3.15 -2.14 -0.87
N GLN A 28 -3.52 -0.89 -1.17
CA GLN A 28 -3.18 0.27 -0.34
C GLN A 28 -3.74 0.13 1.09
N ILE A 29 -4.97 -0.34 1.25
CA ILE A 29 -5.57 -0.60 2.58
C ILE A 29 -4.72 -1.62 3.35
N ASN A 30 -4.33 -2.72 2.69
CA ASN A 30 -3.50 -3.74 3.31
C ASN A 30 -2.09 -3.23 3.64
N LEU A 31 -1.45 -2.46 2.76
CA LEU A 31 -0.14 -1.85 3.01
C LEU A 31 -0.18 -0.87 4.20
N LYS A 32 -1.25 -0.09 4.34
CA LYS A 32 -1.47 0.76 5.53
C LYS A 32 -1.64 -0.07 6.80
N GLY A 33 -2.39 -1.17 6.72
CA GLY A 33 -2.52 -2.13 7.82
C GLY A 33 -1.18 -2.74 8.23
N LEU A 34 -0.33 -3.07 7.26
CA LEU A 34 1.02 -3.58 7.50
C LEU A 34 1.90 -2.55 8.22
N ALA A 35 1.85 -1.27 7.83
CA ALA A 35 2.59 -0.21 8.51
C ALA A 35 2.20 -0.11 10.00
N ILE A 36 0.90 -0.16 10.31
CA ILE A 36 0.39 -0.13 11.69
C ILE A 36 0.89 -1.35 12.49
N ILE A 37 0.89 -2.53 11.87
CA ILE A 37 1.40 -3.74 12.52
C ILE A 37 2.90 -3.62 12.78
N LEU A 38 3.68 -3.12 11.81
CA LEU A 38 5.12 -2.90 11.97
C LEU A 38 5.44 -1.91 13.08
N GLN A 39 4.66 -0.83 13.23
CA GLN A 39 4.79 0.10 14.36
C GLN A 39 4.53 -0.59 15.71
N LYS A 40 3.58 -1.52 15.79
CA LYS A 40 3.37 -2.33 17.00
C LYS A 40 4.56 -3.25 17.27
N PHE A 41 5.12 -3.88 16.24
CA PHE A 41 6.35 -4.65 16.40
C PHE A 41 7.47 -3.77 16.92
N LEU A 42 7.68 -2.58 16.34
CA LEU A 42 8.70 -1.63 16.78
C LEU A 42 8.54 -1.30 18.28
N LEU A 43 7.32 -0.97 18.72
CA LEU A 43 7.02 -0.62 20.11
C LEU A 43 7.42 -1.71 21.11
N PHE A 44 7.29 -2.98 20.74
CA PHE A 44 7.58 -4.11 21.62
C PHE A 44 8.91 -4.82 21.31
N SER A 45 9.61 -4.42 20.24
CA SER A 45 10.93 -4.94 19.86
C SER A 45 12.08 -4.17 20.53
N VAL A 46 11.80 -3.09 21.25
CA VAL A 46 12.76 -2.29 22.07
C VAL A 46 13.23 -3.09 23.30
N ARG A 47 13.81 -4.28 23.09
CA ARG A 47 14.40 -5.10 24.14
C ARG A 47 15.93 -5.06 24.18
N ASP A 48 16.58 -4.22 23.37
CA ASP A 48 18.04 -4.02 23.47
C ASP A 48 18.50 -2.56 23.63
N SER A 49 17.61 -1.57 23.59
CA SER A 49 17.99 -0.21 24.00
C SER A 49 16.83 0.46 24.69
N ALA A 50 16.82 0.28 26.01
CA ALA A 50 16.01 0.96 26.97
C ALA A 50 15.98 2.45 26.66
N ASP A 51 14.95 2.93 25.94
CA ASP A 51 14.42 4.26 26.18
C ASP A 51 13.24 4.81 25.30
N GLU A 52 12.98 4.44 24.05
CA GLU A 52 12.04 5.25 23.22
C GLU A 52 10.53 4.98 23.41
N GLY A 53 10.14 3.98 24.21
CA GLY A 53 8.75 3.46 24.23
C GLY A 53 7.71 4.24 25.05
N ARG A 54 8.10 5.16 25.95
CA ARG A 54 7.17 5.75 26.94
C ARG A 54 6.30 6.89 26.38
N GLU A 55 6.83 7.73 25.49
CA GLU A 55 6.07 8.86 24.91
C GLU A 55 5.04 8.43 23.85
N THR A 56 5.28 7.36 23.10
CA THR A 56 4.30 6.82 22.13
C THR A 56 3.05 6.30 22.85
N VAL A 57 3.23 5.65 24.00
CA VAL A 57 2.13 5.13 24.81
C VAL A 57 1.34 6.26 25.46
N ASP A 58 2.01 7.29 25.98
CA ASP A 58 1.34 8.47 26.57
C ASP A 58 0.61 9.34 25.52
N ARG A 59 1.12 9.44 24.28
CA ARG A 59 0.38 10.07 23.17
C ARG A 59 -0.88 9.30 22.80
N ILE A 60 -0.79 7.97 22.72
CA ILE A 60 -1.96 7.12 22.45
C ILE A 60 -2.98 7.29 23.58
N ILE A 61 -2.57 7.23 24.84
CA ILE A 61 -3.48 7.39 26.00
C ILE A 61 -4.08 8.80 26.06
N LYS A 62 -3.31 9.88 25.83
CA LYS A 62 -3.83 11.25 25.77
C LYS A 62 -4.78 11.47 24.60
N SER A 63 -4.57 10.80 23.46
CA SER A 63 -5.51 10.85 22.33
C SER A 63 -6.88 10.24 22.65
N TYR A 64 -6.95 9.35 23.65
CA TYR A 64 -8.20 8.79 24.17
C TYR A 64 -8.80 9.57 25.34
N GLN A 65 -8.02 10.37 26.07
CA GLN A 65 -8.48 11.13 27.24
C GLN A 65 -9.06 12.51 26.91
N ASN A 66 -8.80 13.08 25.72
CA ASN A 66 -9.37 14.37 25.29
C ASN A 66 -10.75 14.24 24.60
N LYS A 67 -11.49 13.16 24.86
CA LYS A 67 -12.91 13.05 24.50
C LYS A 67 -13.74 13.26 25.77
N ASP A 68 -13.92 14.52 26.17
CA ASP A 68 -14.86 14.86 27.23
C ASP A 68 -16.31 14.71 26.74
N ASP A 69 -17.05 13.93 27.53
CA ASP A 69 -18.47 13.95 27.84
C ASP A 69 -19.52 13.91 26.72
N GLU A 70 -20.09 12.71 26.49
CA GLU A 70 -21.55 12.51 26.54
C GLU A 70 -21.96 11.02 26.63
N SER A 71 -22.54 10.67 27.79
CA SER A 71 -23.54 9.63 28.12
C SER A 71 -23.50 8.19 27.56
N ASP A 72 -23.42 7.25 28.52
CA ASP A 72 -24.19 6.00 28.72
C ASP A 72 -24.67 5.10 27.57
N ALA A 73 -24.42 3.80 27.80
CA ALA A 73 -25.13 2.64 27.28
C ALA A 73 -24.98 2.32 25.78
N ASN A 74 -23.96 1.55 25.42
CA ASN A 74 -24.14 0.15 25.00
C ASN A 74 -22.80 -0.50 24.66
N LEU A 75 -22.73 -1.77 25.04
CA LEU A 75 -21.74 -2.73 24.57
C LEU A 75 -21.87 -2.90 23.04
N VAL A 76 -20.71 -3.05 22.39
CA VAL A 76 -20.51 -3.51 21.00
C VAL A 76 -20.51 -2.42 19.92
N GLU A 77 -19.58 -2.59 18.98
CA GLU A 77 -19.43 -2.00 17.65
C GLU A 77 -18.50 -0.79 17.43
N SER A 78 -17.66 -0.98 16.40
CA SER A 78 -16.98 0.02 15.58
C SER A 78 -15.67 0.64 16.10
N TYR A 79 -14.55 0.00 15.73
CA TYR A 79 -13.30 0.73 15.46
C TYR A 79 -13.21 0.97 13.94
N SER A 80 -14.04 1.88 13.45
CA SER A 80 -13.84 2.55 12.17
C SER A 80 -13.79 4.04 12.44
N GLU A 81 -12.84 4.71 11.77
CA GLU A 81 -12.58 6.15 11.79
C GLU A 81 -11.90 6.60 13.11
N VAL A 82 -10.70 7.17 13.11
CA VAL A 82 -10.27 8.37 12.39
C VAL A 82 -8.74 8.35 12.30
N PHE A 83 -8.19 8.46 11.09
CA PHE A 83 -6.88 9.05 10.84
C PHE A 83 -7.14 10.32 10.06
N GLU A 84 -6.60 11.44 10.49
CA GLU A 84 -5.98 12.49 9.67
C GLU A 84 -5.60 13.66 10.57
N ASP A 85 -4.28 13.89 10.65
CA ASP A 85 -3.58 15.17 10.86
C ASP A 85 -2.49 15.13 11.95
N ASP A 86 -1.35 15.74 11.60
CA ASP A 86 -0.20 16.09 12.46
C ASP A 86 0.86 15.03 12.83
N LEU A 87 1.40 14.34 11.82
CA LEU A 87 2.66 13.57 11.96
C LEU A 87 3.90 14.24 11.35
N GLU A 88 3.80 15.51 10.93
CA GLU A 88 4.93 16.31 10.46
C GLU A 88 5.37 17.33 11.53
N SER A 89 6.11 16.88 12.55
CA SER A 89 7.25 17.62 13.12
C SER A 89 7.64 17.08 14.49
N LYS A 90 8.96 17.09 14.73
CA LYS A 90 9.68 16.75 15.98
C LYS A 90 9.98 15.26 16.17
N LEU A 91 10.83 14.77 15.27
CA LEU A 91 11.81 13.72 15.53
C LEU A 91 13.15 14.41 15.74
N ASP A 92 13.42 14.91 16.95
CA ASP A 92 14.78 15.18 17.39
C ASP A 92 14.82 15.24 18.91
N SER A 93 15.55 14.30 19.50
CA SER A 93 15.82 14.09 20.93
C SER A 93 14.67 13.51 21.77
N MET A 94 14.74 12.23 22.15
CA MET A 94 15.22 11.81 23.47
C MET A 94 14.87 10.35 23.82
N PRO A 95 15.56 9.78 24.82
CA PRO A 95 15.35 8.42 25.31
C PRO A 95 14.72 8.40 26.78
N SER A 96 13.86 7.41 27.16
CA SER A 96 13.08 7.19 28.43
C SER A 96 12.09 5.95 28.58
N ASP A 97 12.48 4.69 28.89
CA ASP A 97 11.72 3.38 28.94
C ASP A 97 10.25 3.27 29.45
N SER A 98 9.22 2.74 28.74
CA SER A 98 7.78 2.73 29.17
C SER A 98 7.37 1.89 30.42
N VAL A 99 6.83 2.53 31.48
CA VAL A 99 6.34 1.88 32.73
C VAL A 99 5.37 0.73 32.45
N LEU A 100 4.48 0.91 31.47
CA LEU A 100 3.44 -0.06 31.14
C LEU A 100 4.02 -1.35 30.54
N VAL A 101 5.04 -1.22 29.69
CA VAL A 101 5.73 -2.37 29.11
C VAL A 101 6.47 -3.15 30.19
N CYS A 102 7.18 -2.46 31.09
CA CYS A 102 7.87 -3.08 32.22
C CYS A 102 6.89 -3.82 33.16
N SER A 103 5.73 -3.21 33.47
CA SER A 103 4.69 -3.84 34.31
C SER A 103 4.11 -5.10 33.70
N LEU A 104 3.84 -5.09 32.38
CA LEU A 104 3.33 -6.26 31.65
C LEU A 104 4.35 -7.41 31.64
N ILE A 105 5.65 -7.12 31.56
CA ILE A 105 6.71 -8.14 31.58
C ILE A 105 6.78 -8.84 32.93
N VAL A 106 6.69 -8.08 34.02
CA VAL A 106 6.86 -8.58 35.38
C VAL A 106 5.60 -9.30 35.88
N ASN A 107 4.42 -8.73 35.64
CA ASN A 107 3.17 -9.22 36.20
C ASN A 107 2.46 -10.24 35.29
N HIS A 108 2.73 -10.21 33.99
CA HIS A 108 2.06 -11.06 32.99
C HIS A 108 3.04 -11.60 31.93
N PRO A 109 4.00 -12.45 32.33
CA PRO A 109 5.02 -12.98 31.42
C PRO A 109 4.38 -13.70 30.24
N GLY A 110 4.87 -13.44 29.03
CA GLY A 110 4.37 -14.02 27.78
C GLY A 110 3.23 -13.23 27.10
N THR A 111 2.62 -12.24 27.76
CA THR A 111 1.55 -11.42 27.17
C THR A 111 2.00 -10.67 25.92
N ILE A 112 3.19 -10.06 25.96
CA ILE A 112 3.77 -9.34 24.82
C ILE A 112 4.07 -10.33 23.67
N THR A 113 4.60 -11.50 23.99
CA THR A 113 4.89 -12.55 22.98
C THR A 113 3.62 -13.02 22.29
N LEU A 114 2.56 -13.30 23.04
CA LEU A 114 1.26 -13.69 22.49
C LEU A 114 0.63 -12.59 21.65
N PHE A 115 0.72 -11.34 22.10
CA PHE A 115 0.25 -10.18 21.35
C PHE A 115 0.98 -10.02 20.01
N LEU A 116 2.32 -10.10 20.01
CA LEU A 116 3.13 -10.02 18.80
C LEU A 116 2.86 -11.21 17.87
N GLN A 117 2.63 -12.41 18.40
CA GLN A 117 2.22 -13.56 17.59
C GLN A 117 0.87 -13.32 16.90
N GLN A 118 -0.09 -12.68 17.57
CA GLN A 118 -1.36 -12.30 16.94
C GLN A 118 -1.15 -11.25 15.85
N GLN A 119 -0.24 -10.28 16.05
CA GLN A 119 0.09 -9.30 15.01
C GLN A 119 0.81 -9.97 13.82
N SER A 120 1.70 -10.93 14.06
CA SER A 120 2.35 -11.75 13.04
C SER A 120 1.34 -12.50 12.17
N ASN A 121 0.32 -13.11 12.79
CA ASN A 121 -0.74 -13.79 12.04
C ASN A 121 -1.53 -12.82 11.15
N LYS A 122 -1.82 -11.60 11.65
CA LYS A 122 -2.50 -10.56 10.86
C LYS A 122 -1.65 -10.06 9.70
N LEU A 123 -0.35 -9.87 9.92
CA LEU A 123 0.61 -9.51 8.89
C LEU A 123 0.61 -10.54 7.76
N LEU A 124 0.66 -11.83 8.11
CA LEU A 124 0.62 -12.93 7.15
C LEU A 124 -0.70 -12.97 6.36
N GLN A 125 -1.83 -12.72 7.04
CA GLN A 125 -3.13 -12.59 6.40
C GLN A 125 -3.14 -11.45 5.36
N MET A 126 -2.68 -10.25 5.72
CA MET A 126 -2.63 -9.10 4.80
C MET A 126 -1.73 -9.35 3.59
N ILE A 127 -0.57 -10.00 3.78
CA ILE A 127 0.30 -10.43 2.67
C ILE A 127 -0.43 -11.39 1.73
N SER A 128 -1.18 -12.33 2.28
CA SER A 128 -1.99 -13.27 1.51
C SER A 128 -3.11 -12.57 0.73
N GLU A 129 -3.78 -11.59 1.35
CA GLU A 129 -4.83 -10.80 0.72
C GLU A 129 -4.29 -9.97 -0.47
N ILE A 130 -3.14 -9.30 -0.29
CA ILE A 130 -2.43 -8.58 -1.37
C ILE A 130 -2.11 -9.56 -2.52
N SER A 131 -1.54 -10.72 -2.19
CA SER A 131 -1.16 -11.73 -3.19
C SER A 131 -2.37 -12.26 -3.96
N CYS A 132 -3.49 -12.50 -3.26
CA CYS A 132 -4.73 -12.96 -3.85
C CYS A 132 -5.33 -11.91 -4.81
N ALA A 133 -5.35 -10.64 -4.40
CA ALA A 133 -5.83 -9.55 -5.24
C ALA A 133 -5.02 -9.45 -6.55
N TYR A 134 -3.69 -9.56 -6.47
CA TYR A 134 -2.84 -9.54 -7.66
C TYR A 134 -2.97 -10.73 -8.57
N GLU A 135 -2.96 -11.96 -8.04
CA GLU A 135 -3.13 -13.14 -8.91
C GLU A 135 -4.54 -13.17 -9.52
N GLY A 136 -5.54 -12.66 -8.80
CA GLY A 136 -6.89 -12.44 -9.31
C GLY A 136 -6.93 -11.46 -10.50
N PHE A 137 -6.22 -10.33 -10.39
CA PHE A 137 -6.10 -9.37 -11.49
C PHE A 137 -5.30 -9.93 -12.66
N ARG A 138 -4.13 -10.51 -12.37
CA ARG A 138 -3.19 -11.06 -13.35
C ARG A 138 -3.84 -12.12 -14.23
N SER A 139 -4.57 -13.04 -13.62
CA SER A 139 -5.24 -14.15 -14.33
C SER A 139 -6.38 -13.68 -15.23
N LYS A 140 -7.04 -12.56 -14.91
CA LYS A 140 -8.24 -12.09 -15.62
C LYS A 140 -8.01 -10.95 -16.60
N HIS A 141 -7.04 -10.08 -16.32
CA HIS A 141 -6.89 -8.77 -16.97
C HIS A 141 -5.51 -8.55 -17.59
N LEU A 142 -4.42 -8.91 -16.90
CA LEU A 142 -3.07 -8.55 -17.35
C LEU A 142 -2.74 -9.09 -18.74
N ALA A 143 -3.09 -10.34 -19.03
CA ALA A 143 -2.89 -10.95 -20.36
C ALA A 143 -3.66 -10.21 -21.47
N LYS A 144 -4.86 -9.71 -21.17
CA LYS A 144 -5.69 -8.97 -22.14
C LYS A 144 -5.14 -7.56 -22.37
N MET A 145 -4.61 -6.92 -21.31
CA MET A 145 -3.93 -5.63 -21.44
C MET A 145 -2.65 -5.76 -22.28
N ALA A 146 -1.90 -6.85 -22.12
CA ALA A 146 -0.73 -7.14 -22.96
C ALA A 146 -1.09 -7.34 -24.44
N GLN A 147 -2.22 -8.01 -24.74
CA GLN A 147 -2.72 -8.13 -26.11
C GLN A 147 -3.08 -6.78 -26.72
N ILE A 148 -3.72 -5.90 -25.93
CA ILE A 148 -4.05 -4.53 -26.37
C ILE A 148 -2.77 -3.73 -26.67
N LEU A 149 -1.72 -3.91 -25.86
CA LEU A 149 -0.41 -3.30 -26.10
C LEU A 149 0.19 -3.76 -27.45
N GLU A 150 0.15 -5.06 -27.74
CA GLU A 150 0.62 -5.63 -29.01
C GLU A 150 -0.19 -5.09 -30.20
N GLU A 151 -1.52 -4.98 -30.07
CA GLU A 151 -2.37 -4.33 -31.07
C GLU A 151 -1.97 -2.86 -31.29
N CYS A 152 -1.63 -2.13 -30.22
CA CYS A 152 -1.13 -0.75 -30.32
C CYS A 152 0.22 -0.66 -31.06
N GLU A 153 1.16 -1.57 -30.81
CA GLU A 153 2.46 -1.60 -31.50
C GLU A 153 2.31 -1.85 -33.01
N VAL A 154 1.42 -2.77 -33.40
CA VAL A 154 1.11 -3.01 -34.82
C VAL A 154 0.57 -1.74 -35.48
N ILE A 155 -0.27 -0.98 -34.77
CA ILE A 155 -0.82 0.28 -35.27
C ILE A 155 0.27 1.34 -35.42
N ILE A 156 1.17 1.49 -34.43
CA ILE A 156 2.33 2.39 -34.51
C ILE A 156 3.18 2.07 -35.75
N ASN A 157 3.56 0.80 -35.91
CA ASN A 157 4.42 0.35 -37.01
C ASN A 157 3.78 0.56 -38.38
N ARG A 158 2.46 0.37 -38.50
CA ARG A 158 1.71 0.67 -39.73
C ARG A 158 1.65 2.16 -40.02
N ASN A 159 1.44 2.99 -39.01
CA ASN A 159 1.36 4.45 -39.15
C ASN A 159 2.69 5.10 -39.52
N ILE A 160 3.83 4.52 -39.11
CA ILE A 160 5.17 4.97 -39.53
C ILE A 160 5.40 4.72 -41.03
N ASN A 161 4.87 3.62 -41.57
CA ASN A 161 5.03 3.24 -42.97
C ASN A 161 4.10 3.99 -43.94
N ILE A 162 3.03 4.62 -43.46
CA ILE A 162 2.06 5.35 -44.30
C ILE A 162 2.32 6.85 -44.14
N ASN A 163 3.06 7.41 -45.11
CA ASN A 163 3.35 8.83 -45.20
C ASN A 163 2.15 9.60 -45.79
N THR A 164 1.14 9.92 -44.97
CA THR A 164 0.01 10.76 -45.41
C THR A 164 -0.08 12.06 -44.60
N HIS A 165 -0.07 13.17 -45.33
CA HIS A 165 0.20 14.52 -44.84
C HIS A 165 -1.04 15.27 -44.29
N TYR A 166 -2.17 14.58 -44.05
CA TYR A 166 -3.49 15.23 -44.01
C TYR A 166 -4.32 15.12 -42.70
N LEU A 167 -3.79 14.59 -41.60
CA LEU A 167 -4.57 14.42 -40.35
C LEU A 167 -3.70 14.62 -39.10
N GLN A 168 -3.18 15.84 -38.91
CA GLN A 168 -2.20 16.13 -37.85
C GLN A 168 -2.83 16.02 -36.44
N ASP A 169 -4.02 16.58 -36.23
CA ASP A 169 -4.73 16.54 -34.94
C ASP A 169 -5.21 15.13 -34.57
N GLU A 170 -5.70 14.35 -35.55
CA GLU A 170 -6.12 12.95 -35.29
C GLU A 170 -4.91 12.06 -35.00
N LYS A 171 -3.78 12.30 -35.67
CA LYS A 171 -2.53 11.58 -35.40
C LYS A 171 -2.01 11.90 -34.00
N GLU A 172 -2.15 13.13 -33.53
CA GLU A 172 -1.76 13.55 -32.19
C GLU A 172 -2.64 12.89 -31.11
N ARG A 173 -3.98 12.94 -31.24
CA ARG A 173 -4.90 12.29 -30.29
C ARG A 173 -4.69 10.78 -30.20
N ASN A 174 -4.49 10.12 -31.34
CA ASN A 174 -4.21 8.68 -31.39
C ASN A 174 -2.87 8.34 -30.74
N SER A 175 -1.85 9.18 -30.94
CA SER A 175 -0.54 9.00 -30.29
C SER A 175 -0.65 9.17 -28.77
N GLN A 176 -1.44 10.14 -28.29
CA GLN A 176 -1.69 10.33 -26.85
C GLN A 176 -2.37 9.11 -26.23
N GLN A 177 -3.39 8.54 -26.89
CA GLN A 177 -4.08 7.34 -26.38
C GLN A 177 -3.16 6.12 -26.31
N ILE A 178 -2.31 5.93 -27.32
CA ILE A 178 -1.36 4.83 -27.34
C ILE A 178 -0.29 5.02 -26.27
N ASN A 179 0.26 6.23 -26.13
CA ASN A 179 1.23 6.54 -25.07
C ASN A 179 0.63 6.28 -23.68
N PHE A 180 -0.61 6.69 -23.44
CA PHE A 180 -1.31 6.39 -22.20
C PHE A 180 -1.38 4.88 -21.91
N ILE A 181 -1.76 4.06 -22.90
CA ILE A 181 -1.82 2.59 -22.76
C ILE A 181 -0.44 2.03 -22.42
N VAL A 182 0.60 2.45 -23.15
CA VAL A 182 1.97 1.95 -22.97
C VAL A 182 2.51 2.34 -21.59
N GLU A 183 2.41 3.61 -21.22
CA GLU A 183 2.91 4.14 -19.94
C GLU A 183 2.20 3.50 -18.75
N THR A 184 0.87 3.42 -18.79
CA THR A 184 0.10 2.82 -17.70
C THR A 184 0.36 1.33 -17.58
N PHE A 185 0.51 0.59 -18.69
CA PHE A 185 0.80 -0.84 -18.64
C PHE A 185 2.16 -1.14 -18.01
N HIS A 186 3.18 -0.36 -18.38
CA HIS A 186 4.51 -0.46 -17.77
C HIS A 186 4.44 -0.08 -16.28
N GLY A 187 3.76 1.03 -15.95
CA GLY A 187 3.58 1.46 -14.56
C GLY A 187 2.92 0.40 -13.67
N ILE A 188 1.85 -0.24 -14.15
CA ILE A 188 1.16 -1.34 -13.45
C ILE A 188 2.12 -2.52 -13.25
N SER A 189 2.85 -2.89 -14.30
CA SER A 189 3.76 -4.05 -14.26
C SER A 189 4.91 -3.84 -13.28
N GLU A 190 5.47 -2.63 -13.23
CA GLU A 190 6.50 -2.24 -12.26
C GLU A 190 5.95 -2.26 -10.83
N GLU A 191 4.78 -1.66 -10.61
CA GLU A 191 4.16 -1.59 -9.30
C GLU A 191 3.84 -2.98 -8.75
N MET A 192 3.25 -3.86 -9.56
CA MET A 192 3.00 -5.26 -9.19
C MET A 192 4.29 -5.97 -8.80
N LYS A 193 5.40 -5.70 -9.51
CA LYS A 193 6.70 -6.32 -9.25
C LYS A 193 7.30 -5.81 -7.93
N GLU A 194 7.23 -4.51 -7.68
CA GLU A 194 7.71 -3.90 -6.44
C GLU A 194 6.98 -4.46 -5.22
N ILE A 195 5.64 -4.47 -5.23
CA ILE A 195 4.85 -4.96 -4.10
C ILE A 195 5.01 -6.47 -3.91
N LYS A 196 5.08 -7.24 -5.00
CA LYS A 196 5.39 -8.67 -4.92
C LYS A 196 6.75 -8.94 -4.28
N ASN A 197 7.77 -8.17 -4.64
CA ASN A 197 9.10 -8.29 -4.05
C ASN A 197 9.08 -7.91 -2.57
N PHE A 198 8.39 -6.83 -2.21
CA PHE A 198 8.21 -6.45 -0.80
C PHE A 198 7.55 -7.56 0.02
N CYS A 199 6.39 -8.06 -0.43
CA CYS A 199 5.66 -9.13 0.26
C CYS A 199 6.47 -10.42 0.40
N LYS A 200 7.31 -10.75 -0.59
CA LYS A 200 8.17 -11.94 -0.57
C LYS A 200 9.32 -11.82 0.44
N ASN A 201 9.86 -10.61 0.59
CA ASN A 201 11.02 -10.36 1.44
C ASN A 201 10.64 -9.98 2.88
N MET A 202 9.37 -9.66 3.13
CA MET A 202 8.88 -9.29 4.44
C MET A 202 8.88 -10.50 5.39
N GLU A 203 9.52 -10.35 6.53
CA GLU A 203 9.48 -11.35 7.59
C GLU A 203 8.09 -11.37 8.24
N THR A 204 7.60 -12.58 8.51
CA THR A 204 6.29 -12.77 9.15
C THR A 204 6.32 -12.45 10.63
N TYR A 205 7.51 -12.44 11.24
CA TYR A 205 7.76 -12.03 12.63
C TYR A 205 9.00 -11.11 12.67
N PRO A 206 8.86 -9.83 12.30
CA PRO A 206 10.00 -8.91 12.26
C PRO A 206 10.33 -8.46 13.69
N ASN A 207 11.44 -8.93 14.24
CA ASN A 207 11.89 -8.64 15.60
C ASN A 207 13.12 -7.70 15.65
N GLU A 208 13.75 -7.44 14.51
CA GLU A 208 14.88 -6.53 14.41
C GLU A 208 14.42 -5.12 14.02
N GLU A 209 14.71 -4.13 14.88
CA GLU A 209 14.35 -2.73 14.66
C GLU A 209 14.82 -2.20 13.29
N ASN A 210 16.06 -2.49 12.90
CA ASN A 210 16.60 -2.06 11.60
C ASN A 210 15.82 -2.64 10.42
N LYS A 211 15.27 -3.85 10.54
CA LYS A 211 14.43 -4.46 9.49
C LYS A 211 13.04 -3.82 9.49
N ILE A 212 12.46 -3.60 10.66
CA ILE A 212 11.16 -2.95 10.81
C ILE A 212 11.19 -1.54 10.20
N LYS A 213 12.22 -0.73 10.51
CA LYS A 213 12.43 0.61 9.94
C LYS A 213 12.56 0.55 8.41
N LYS A 214 13.35 -0.37 7.86
CA LYS A 214 13.44 -0.56 6.39
C LYS A 214 12.10 -0.89 5.74
N TYR A 215 11.25 -1.68 6.39
CA TYR A 215 9.91 -1.97 5.86
C TYR A 215 9.00 -0.74 5.93
N LEU A 216 9.07 0.05 7.01
CA LEU A 216 8.33 1.30 7.13
C LEU A 216 8.79 2.33 6.09
N ASP A 217 10.10 2.52 5.92
CA ASP A 217 10.68 3.41 4.91
C ASP A 217 10.21 3.04 3.50
N PHE A 218 10.14 1.74 3.17
CA PHE A 218 9.59 1.29 1.90
C PHE A 218 8.12 1.69 1.75
N LEU A 219 7.30 1.46 2.78
CA LEU A 219 5.87 1.77 2.76
C LEU A 219 5.62 3.27 2.62
N GLU A 220 6.34 4.11 3.38
CA GLU A 220 6.21 5.57 3.34
C GLU A 220 6.64 6.17 1.99
N ASN A 221 7.69 5.61 1.38
CA ASN A 221 8.15 6.05 0.07
C ASN A 221 7.35 5.46 -1.10
N PHE A 222 6.50 4.46 -0.83
CA PHE A 222 5.68 3.85 -1.86
C PHE A 222 4.66 4.85 -2.41
N LYS A 223 4.37 4.76 -3.72
CA LYS A 223 3.57 5.73 -4.48
C LYS A 223 2.17 6.02 -3.90
N PHE A 224 1.68 5.21 -2.96
CA PHE A 224 0.36 5.34 -2.31
C PHE A 224 0.35 6.04 -0.95
N PHE A 225 1.53 6.37 -0.42
CA PHE A 225 1.68 7.08 0.85
C PHE A 225 2.10 8.54 0.69
N LYS A 226 2.55 8.93 -0.52
CA LYS A 226 2.73 10.34 -0.88
C LYS A 226 1.36 10.96 -1.17
N LYS A 227 0.80 11.65 -0.17
CA LYS A 227 -0.27 12.65 -0.37
C LYS A 227 0.38 13.97 -0.79
#